data_AF-A0AAD7H2P2-F1
#
_entry.id   AF-A0AAD7H2P2-F1
#
_cell.length_a   1.000
_cell.length_b   1.000
_cell.length_c   1.000
_cell.angle_alpha   90.00
_cell.angle_beta   90.00
_cell.angle_gamma   90.00
#
_symmetry.space_group_name_H-M   'P 1'
#
loop_
_entity.id
_entity.type
_entity.pdbx_description
1 polymer ?
#
loop_
_entity_poly.entity_id
_entity_poly.type
_entity_poly.pdbx_seq_one_letter_code
_entity_poly.pdbx_strand_id
1 'polypeptide(L)'
;VAKRHAWENYDKVHNAVQEMEEMLQIETQWTPGGEEWNAAATLVVTRQYRLCVNKLEELVLKRLFELTKMNMSQTGECCFPHIPSYCQGASAALARYNVAAQSLTPKRRKLTWDEVMEYAFLSDFDILRD
;
A
#
# COMPACT_ATOMS: atom_id res chain seq x y z
N VAL A 1 7.73 -28.24 22.44
CA VAL A 1 7.95 -26.87 22.99
C VAL A 1 7.18 -25.84 22.15
N ALA A 2 7.63 -25.48 20.93
CA ALA A 2 7.01 -24.43 20.09
C ALA A 2 5.47 -24.45 19.99
N LYS A 3 4.84 -25.62 19.70
CA LYS A 3 3.37 -25.73 19.63
C LYS A 3 2.68 -25.27 20.92
N ARG A 4 3.22 -25.60 22.10
CA ARG A 4 2.63 -25.23 23.39
C ARG A 4 2.66 -23.71 23.59
N HIS A 5 3.79 -23.06 23.32
CA HIS A 5 3.91 -21.60 23.41
C HIS A 5 3.01 -20.86 22.40
N ALA A 6 2.76 -21.43 21.22
CA ALA A 6 1.79 -20.87 20.27
C ALA A 6 0.36 -20.88 20.85
N TRP A 7 -0.06 -21.96 21.51
CA TRP A 7 -1.35 -22.02 22.22
C TRP A 7 -1.39 -21.07 23.42
N GLU A 8 -0.34 -21.05 24.26
CA GLU A 8 -0.25 -20.14 25.41
C GLU A 8 -0.30 -18.66 25.00
N ASN A 9 0.26 -18.30 23.84
CA ASN A 9 0.18 -16.93 23.32
C ASN A 9 -1.18 -16.63 22.67
N TYR A 10 -1.78 -17.59 21.96
CA TYR A 10 -3.14 -17.45 21.43
C TYR A 10 -4.14 -17.17 22.56
N ASP A 11 -4.10 -17.97 23.62
CA ASP A 11 -5.00 -17.86 24.77
C ASP A 11 -4.86 -16.51 25.48
N LYS A 12 -3.62 -16.05 25.72
CA LYS A 12 -3.35 -14.71 26.28
C LYS A 12 -3.92 -13.57 25.43
N VAL A 13 -3.76 -13.64 24.10
CA VAL A 13 -4.29 -12.63 23.18
C VAL A 13 -5.83 -12.70 23.13
N HIS A 14 -6.41 -13.90 23.16
CA HIS A 14 -7.86 -14.08 23.16
C HIS A 14 -8.50 -13.51 24.43
N ASN A 15 -7.96 -13.83 25.61
CA ASN A 15 -8.45 -13.29 26.88
C ASN A 15 -8.33 -11.75 26.95
N ALA A 16 -7.24 -11.18 26.44
CA ALA A 16 -7.06 -9.73 26.38
C ALA A 16 -8.05 -9.03 25.40
N VAL A 17 -8.47 -9.72 24.33
CA VAL A 17 -9.53 -9.22 23.44
C VAL A 17 -10.89 -9.27 24.15
N GLN A 18 -11.21 -10.36 24.84
CA GLN A 18 -12.46 -10.48 25.61
C GLN A 18 -12.58 -9.40 26.70
N GLU A 19 -11.51 -9.14 27.46
CA GLU A 19 -11.48 -8.07 28.46
C GLU A 19 -11.75 -6.69 27.83
N MET A 20 -11.19 -6.40 26.65
CA MET A 20 -11.48 -5.15 25.93
C MET A 20 -12.90 -5.10 25.37
N GLU A 21 -13.47 -6.22 24.91
CA GLU A 21 -14.84 -6.30 24.42
C GLU A 21 -15.86 -6.08 25.55
N GLU A 22 -15.62 -6.64 26.73
CA GLU A 22 -16.40 -6.37 27.95
C GLU A 22 -16.31 -4.89 28.36
N MET A 23 -15.11 -4.31 28.39
CA MET A 23 -14.91 -2.89 28.69
C MET A 23 -15.61 -1.95 27.68
N LEU A 24 -15.71 -2.36 26.42
CA LEU A 24 -16.35 -1.60 25.33
C LEU A 24 -17.84 -1.94 25.14
N GLN A 25 -18.39 -2.84 25.96
CA GLN A 25 -19.79 -3.30 25.91
C GLN A 25 -20.19 -3.85 24.53
N ILE A 26 -19.29 -4.60 23.88
CA ILE A 26 -19.52 -5.21 22.56
C ILE A 26 -20.32 -6.51 22.74
N GLU A 27 -21.65 -6.42 22.60
CA GLU A 27 -22.55 -7.58 22.79
C GLU A 27 -22.44 -8.65 21.69
N THR A 28 -21.91 -8.32 20.50
CA THR A 28 -21.80 -9.26 19.37
C THR A 28 -20.55 -8.97 18.55
N GLN A 29 -19.64 -9.94 18.50
CA GLN A 29 -18.47 -9.92 17.62
C GLN A 29 -18.90 -10.00 16.15
N TRP A 30 -18.25 -9.23 15.28
CA TRP A 30 -18.45 -9.33 13.84
C TRP A 30 -17.95 -10.69 13.32
N THR A 31 -18.85 -11.47 12.72
CA THR A 31 -18.54 -12.79 12.18
C THR A 31 -18.26 -12.73 10.68
N PRO A 32 -17.37 -13.60 10.14
CA PRO A 32 -17.12 -13.68 8.70
C PRO A 32 -18.40 -13.93 7.91
N GLY A 33 -18.81 -12.94 7.11
CA GLY A 33 -20.03 -12.96 6.30
C GLY A 33 -21.11 -11.98 6.76
N GLY A 34 -21.03 -11.41 7.97
CA GLY A 34 -21.90 -10.32 8.43
C GLY A 34 -21.70 -9.04 7.61
N GLU A 35 -22.72 -8.16 7.60
CA GLU A 35 -22.68 -6.91 6.82
C GLU A 35 -21.54 -6.00 7.28
N GLU A 36 -21.40 -5.84 8.59
CA GLU A 36 -20.38 -5.03 9.25
C GLU A 36 -18.97 -5.59 8.99
N TRP A 37 -18.83 -6.93 9.00
CA TRP A 37 -17.57 -7.59 8.65
C TRP A 37 -17.19 -7.35 7.18
N ASN A 38 -18.16 -7.44 6.27
CA ASN A 38 -17.94 -7.21 4.84
C ASN A 38 -17.64 -5.72 4.53
N ALA A 39 -18.30 -4.80 5.24
CA ALA A 39 -18.00 -3.37 5.17
C ALA A 39 -16.58 -3.08 5.69
N ALA A 40 -16.21 -3.64 6.84
CA ALA A 40 -14.87 -3.50 7.41
C ALA A 40 -13.78 -4.11 6.50
N ALA A 41 -14.03 -5.30 5.93
CA ALA A 41 -13.13 -5.91 4.94
C ALA A 41 -12.94 -5.01 3.71
N THR A 42 -14.02 -4.39 3.21
CA THR A 42 -13.96 -3.43 2.09
C THR A 42 -13.13 -2.18 2.45
N LEU A 43 -13.29 -1.66 3.68
CA LEU A 43 -12.47 -0.54 4.19
C LEU A 43 -10.98 -0.92 4.31
N VAL A 44 -10.68 -2.13 4.78
CA VAL A 44 -9.30 -2.64 4.86
C VAL A 44 -8.66 -2.75 3.47
N VAL A 45 -9.35 -3.33 2.49
CA VAL A 45 -8.85 -3.42 1.10
C VAL A 45 -8.65 -2.02 0.50
N THR A 46 -9.60 -1.11 0.71
CA THR A 46 -9.51 0.30 0.26
C THR A 46 -8.31 1.01 0.90
N ARG A 47 -8.04 0.79 2.18
CA ARG A 47 -6.86 1.33 2.88
C ARG A 47 -5.56 0.74 2.31
N GLN A 48 -5.50 -0.56 2.03
CA GLN A 48 -4.32 -1.18 1.42
C GLN A 48 -4.02 -0.63 0.03
N TYR A 49 -5.06 -0.41 -0.79
CA TYR A 49 -4.91 0.28 -2.07
C TYR A 49 -4.31 1.69 -1.90
N ARG A 50 -4.88 2.52 -1.02
CA ARG A 50 -4.38 3.88 -0.74
C ARG A 50 -2.93 3.88 -0.26
N LEU A 51 -2.54 2.93 0.58
CA LEU A 51 -1.15 2.77 1.03
C LEU A 51 -0.21 2.40 -0.14
N CYS A 52 -0.67 1.57 -1.09
CA CYS A 52 0.10 1.25 -2.29
C CYS A 52 0.24 2.45 -3.23
N VAL A 53 -0.81 3.25 -3.42
CA VAL A 53 -0.77 4.51 -4.18
C VAL A 53 0.23 5.47 -3.57
N ASN A 54 0.09 5.78 -2.28
CA ASN A 54 0.97 6.73 -1.59
C ASN A 54 2.44 6.27 -1.66
N LYS A 55 2.71 4.97 -1.60
CA LYS A 55 4.09 4.47 -1.70
C LYS A 55 4.65 4.52 -3.12
N LEU A 56 3.81 4.35 -4.15
CA LEU A 56 4.20 4.55 -5.53
C LEU A 56 4.53 6.04 -5.76
N GLU A 57 3.62 6.94 -5.37
CA GLU A 57 3.78 8.39 -5.45
C GLU A 57 5.05 8.88 -4.74
N GLU A 58 5.29 8.45 -3.49
CA GLU A 58 6.50 8.78 -2.71
C GLU A 58 7.79 8.40 -3.46
N LEU A 59 7.85 7.21 -4.05
CA LEU A 59 9.02 6.73 -4.79
C LEU A 59 9.24 7.50 -6.10
N VAL A 60 8.17 7.93 -6.77
CA VAL A 60 8.27 8.67 -8.03
C VAL A 60 8.63 10.14 -7.78
N LEU A 61 7.96 10.80 -6.83
CA LEU A 61 8.33 12.14 -6.39
C LEU A 61 9.78 12.20 -5.89
N LYS A 62 10.21 11.24 -5.06
CA LYS A 62 11.61 11.16 -4.61
C LYS A 62 12.58 11.13 -5.79
N ARG A 63 12.27 10.38 -6.85
CA ARG A 63 13.12 10.31 -8.05
C ARG A 63 13.13 11.62 -8.84
N LEU A 64 11.99 12.28 -8.99
CA LEU A 64 11.90 13.59 -9.64
C LEU A 64 12.72 14.66 -8.88
N PHE A 65 12.67 14.66 -7.54
CA PHE A 65 13.47 15.55 -6.71
C PHE A 65 14.98 15.23 -6.79
N GLU A 66 15.37 13.95 -6.80
CA GLU A 66 16.76 13.52 -7.04
C GLU A 66 17.27 14.01 -8.40
N LEU A 67 16.49 13.84 -9.47
CA LEU A 67 16.84 14.27 -10.83
C LEU A 67 16.93 15.80 -10.94
N THR A 68 15.98 16.53 -10.37
CA THR A 68 16.02 18.01 -10.32
C THR A 68 17.25 18.51 -9.57
N LYS A 69 17.62 17.86 -8.47
CA LYS A 69 18.83 18.20 -7.70
C LYS A 69 20.12 17.94 -8.49
N MET A 70 20.21 16.83 -9.23
CA MET A 70 21.34 16.54 -10.13
C MET A 70 21.42 17.51 -11.32
N ASN A 71 20.28 17.92 -11.87
CA ASN A 71 20.23 18.90 -12.96
C ASN A 71 20.71 20.29 -12.50
N MET A 72 20.36 20.71 -11.27
CA MET A 72 20.81 21.99 -10.70
C MET A 72 22.31 22.05 -10.38
N SER A 73 23.02 20.92 -10.23
CA SER A 73 24.47 20.92 -9.97
C SER A 73 25.34 21.07 -11.22
N GLN A 74 24.75 21.47 -12.36
CA GLN A 74 25.43 21.71 -13.66
C GLN A 74 26.32 20.55 -14.16
N THR A 75 26.14 19.34 -13.63
CA THR A 75 26.79 18.13 -14.13
C THR A 75 25.98 17.64 -15.32
N GLY A 76 26.15 18.35 -16.44
CA GLY A 76 25.32 18.27 -17.63
C GLY A 76 25.50 17.00 -18.45
N GLU A 77 25.09 15.85 -17.90
CA GLU A 77 24.68 14.70 -18.68
C GLU A 77 23.30 14.24 -18.17
N CYS A 78 22.29 14.23 -19.04
CA CYS A 78 20.93 13.77 -18.71
C CYS A 78 20.90 12.24 -18.59
N CYS A 79 21.60 11.74 -17.58
CA CYS A 79 21.90 10.33 -17.42
C CYS A 79 20.79 9.59 -16.65
N PHE A 80 20.05 8.78 -17.39
CA PHE A 80 19.20 7.73 -16.83
C PHE A 80 19.91 6.46 -16.30
N PRO A 81 21.14 6.03 -16.68
CA PRO A 81 21.61 4.65 -16.47
C PRO A 81 21.72 4.10 -15.03
N HIS A 82 21.49 4.91 -13.98
CA HIS A 82 21.23 4.39 -12.63
C HIS A 82 19.80 3.79 -12.49
N ILE A 83 19.48 2.90 -13.43
CA ILE A 83 18.23 2.15 -13.58
C ILE A 83 18.07 1.03 -12.52
N PRO A 84 19.10 0.22 -12.15
CA PRO A 84 18.85 -1.05 -11.47
C PRO A 84 18.14 -0.95 -10.11
N SER A 85 18.65 -0.13 -9.19
CA SER A 85 18.15 -0.07 -7.81
C SER A 85 16.82 0.67 -7.68
N TYR A 86 16.63 1.73 -8.47
CA TYR A 86 15.39 2.49 -8.49
C TYR A 86 14.24 1.66 -9.10
N CYS A 87 14.48 1.04 -10.26
CA CYS A 87 13.47 0.21 -10.92
C CYS A 87 13.08 -1.02 -10.08
N GLN A 88 13.96 -1.59 -9.25
CA GLN A 88 13.59 -2.66 -8.33
C GLN A 88 12.58 -2.19 -7.26
N GLY A 89 12.84 -1.06 -6.60
CA GLY A 89 11.93 -0.52 -5.59
C GLY A 89 10.59 -0.07 -6.18
N ALA A 90 10.63 0.62 -7.32
CA ALA A 90 9.44 1.14 -7.97
C ALA A 90 8.61 0.05 -8.65
N SER A 91 9.23 -0.96 -9.28
CA SER A 91 8.53 -2.13 -9.84
C SER A 91 7.83 -2.95 -8.74
N ALA A 92 8.47 -3.13 -7.58
CA ALA A 92 7.82 -3.81 -6.45
C ALA A 92 6.62 -3.03 -5.90
N ALA A 93 6.69 -1.69 -5.86
CA ALA A 93 5.55 -0.84 -5.49
C ALA A 93 4.43 -0.91 -6.53
N LEU A 94 4.76 -0.83 -7.82
CA LEU A 94 3.81 -0.96 -8.93
C LEU A 94 3.11 -2.32 -8.95
N ALA A 95 3.84 -3.41 -8.69
CA ALA A 95 3.26 -4.75 -8.56
C ALA A 95 2.25 -4.82 -7.40
N ARG A 96 2.56 -4.22 -6.24
CA ARG A 96 1.65 -4.15 -5.09
C ARG A 96 0.41 -3.30 -5.40
N TYR A 97 0.58 -2.16 -6.05
CA TYR A 97 -0.53 -1.35 -6.57
C TYR A 97 -1.43 -2.18 -7.50
N ASN A 98 -0.86 -2.84 -8.50
CA ASN A 98 -1.60 -3.64 -9.48
C ASN A 98 -2.34 -4.85 -8.86
N VAL A 99 -1.84 -5.41 -7.75
CA VAL A 99 -2.56 -6.42 -6.96
C VAL A 99 -3.71 -5.76 -6.19
N ALA A 100 -3.45 -4.69 -5.43
CA ALA A 100 -4.49 -4.02 -4.64
C ALA A 100 -5.62 -3.44 -5.49
N ALA A 101 -5.30 -2.87 -6.66
CA ALA A 101 -6.23 -2.37 -7.66
C ALA A 101 -7.22 -3.44 -8.16
N GLN A 102 -6.79 -4.71 -8.21
CA GLN A 102 -7.61 -5.84 -8.65
C GLN A 102 -8.41 -6.51 -7.52
N SER A 103 -8.04 -6.24 -6.26
CA SER A 103 -8.78 -6.67 -5.06
C SER A 103 -9.96 -5.76 -4.73
N LEU A 104 -10.02 -4.56 -5.33
CA LEU A 104 -11.13 -3.62 -5.15
C LEU A 104 -12.38 -4.02 -5.93
N THR A 105 -13.52 -3.56 -5.42
CA THR A 105 -14.83 -3.65 -6.07
C THR A 105 -15.41 -2.22 -6.18
N PRO A 106 -15.52 -1.63 -7.38
CA PRO A 106 -15.08 -2.14 -8.68
C PRO A 106 -13.55 -2.22 -8.80
N LYS A 107 -13.07 -3.12 -9.68
CA LYS A 107 -11.64 -3.29 -9.98
C LYS A 107 -11.10 -2.07 -10.72
N ARG A 108 -9.91 -1.59 -10.32
CA ARG A 108 -9.24 -0.44 -10.93
C ARG A 108 -8.27 -0.87 -12.03
N ARG A 109 -7.92 0.07 -12.92
CA ARG A 109 -6.95 -0.12 -14.02
C ARG A 109 -5.60 -0.58 -13.43
N LYS A 110 -4.91 -1.47 -14.14
CA LYS A 110 -3.49 -1.74 -13.87
C LYS A 110 -2.65 -0.68 -14.57
N LEU A 111 -1.53 -0.33 -13.96
CA LEU A 111 -0.56 0.60 -14.53
C LEU A 111 0.71 -0.14 -14.94
N THR A 112 1.24 0.27 -16.08
CA THR A 112 2.58 -0.05 -16.58
C THR A 112 3.60 0.96 -16.05
N TRP A 113 4.89 0.66 -16.22
CA TRP A 113 5.93 1.57 -15.77
C TRP A 113 5.97 2.87 -16.60
N ASP A 114 5.71 2.77 -17.91
CA ASP A 114 5.74 3.89 -18.83
C ASP A 114 4.62 4.91 -18.52
N GLU A 115 3.39 4.44 -18.25
CA GLU A 115 2.28 5.28 -17.78
C GLU A 115 2.63 6.00 -16.46
N VAL A 116 3.26 5.32 -15.50
CA VAL A 116 3.67 5.94 -14.23
C VAL A 116 4.70 7.06 -14.46
N MET A 117 5.63 6.87 -15.39
CA MET A 117 6.61 7.89 -15.78
C MET A 117 5.97 9.07 -16.53
N GLU A 118 4.93 8.83 -17.33
CA GLU A 118 4.15 9.86 -18.01
C GLU A 118 3.36 10.72 -17.01
N TYR A 119 2.60 10.11 -16.09
CA TYR A 119 1.92 10.83 -15.01
C TYR A 119 2.89 11.61 -14.12
N ALA A 120 4.10 11.06 -13.89
CA ALA A 120 5.17 11.74 -13.17
C ALA A 120 5.64 13.03 -13.84
N PHE A 121 5.84 12.97 -15.16
CA PHE A 121 6.25 14.12 -15.95
C PHE A 121 5.18 15.21 -15.98
N LEU A 122 3.91 14.80 -16.10
CA LEU A 122 2.76 15.71 -16.09
C LEU A 122 2.41 16.27 -14.70
N SER A 123 3.05 15.76 -13.63
CA SER A 123 2.69 16.03 -12.22
C SER A 123 1.24 15.65 -11.85
N ASP A 124 0.60 14.81 -12.66
CA ASP A 124 -0.83 14.49 -12.59
C ASP A 124 -1.08 13.19 -11.80
N PHE A 125 -0.65 13.20 -10.53
CA PHE A 125 -0.74 12.04 -9.64
C PHE A 125 -2.11 11.86 -8.98
N ASP A 126 -2.99 12.87 -9.00
CA ASP A 126 -4.33 12.74 -8.42
C ASP A 126 -5.20 11.73 -9.21
N ILE A 127 -4.87 11.46 -10.48
CA ILE A 127 -5.43 10.34 -11.28
C ILE A 127 -5.26 8.97 -10.59
N LEU A 128 -4.30 8.80 -9.68
CA LEU A 128 -4.12 7.56 -8.92
C LEU A 128 -5.07 7.42 -7.72
N ARG A 129 -5.70 8.52 -7.29
CA ARG A 129 -6.51 8.61 -6.06
C ARG A 129 -8.00 8.41 -6.27
N ASP A 130 -8.52 8.66 -7.48
CA ASP A 130 -9.90 8.39 -7.91
C ASP A 130 -10.32 6.93 -7.70
#